data_AF-A0A7S2LHL6-F1
#
_entry.id   AF-A0A7S2LHL6-F1
#
_cell.length_a   1.000
_cell.length_b   1.000
_cell.length_c   1.000
_cell.angle_alpha   90.00
_cell.angle_beta   90.00
_cell.angle_gamma   90.00
#
_symmetry.space_group_name_H-M   'P 1'
#
loop_
_entity.id
_entity.type
_entity.pdbx_description
1 polymer ?
#
loop_
_entity_poly.entity_id
_entity_poly.type
_entity_poly.pdbx_seq_one_letter_code
_entity_poly.pdbx_strand_id
1 'polypeptide(L)'
;MKALAYANFEISHDYIRQQISKPEGVCKEIAILGGIMVNLPGELGDRFVPITFEALDCRTGRHENLFASLGLGQAAPHRFGSSELRRPFFEPHAAAIARAPGA
;
A
#
# COMPACT_ATOMS: atom_id res chain seq x y z
N MET A 1 4.13 -14.15 -10.09
CA MET A 1 3.51 -14.01 -8.75
C MET A 1 3.15 -12.57 -8.33
N LYS A 2 3.50 -11.49 -9.06
CA LYS A 2 3.15 -10.10 -8.67
C LYS A 2 1.65 -9.88 -8.38
N ALA A 3 0.76 -10.31 -9.29
CA ALA A 3 -0.68 -10.07 -9.18
C ALA A 3 -1.30 -10.68 -7.90
N LEU A 4 -0.81 -11.85 -7.46
CA LEU A 4 -1.29 -12.52 -6.24
C LEU A 4 -1.04 -11.67 -4.99
N ALA A 5 0.11 -11.01 -4.89
CA ALA A 5 0.42 -10.15 -3.75
C ALA A 5 -0.53 -8.93 -3.66
N TYR A 6 -0.94 -8.37 -4.81
CA TYR A 6 -1.93 -7.28 -4.85
C TYR A 6 -3.35 -7.78 -4.50
N ALA A 7 -3.77 -8.93 -5.02
CA ALA A 7 -5.08 -9.51 -4.68
C ALA A 7 -5.17 -9.85 -3.18
N ASN A 8 -4.11 -10.42 -2.60
CA ASN A 8 -4.04 -10.70 -1.17
C ASN A 8 -4.05 -9.42 -0.33
N PHE A 9 -3.37 -8.35 -0.79
CA PHE A 9 -3.42 -7.04 -0.15
C PHE A 9 -4.85 -6.46 -0.14
N GLU A 10 -5.54 -6.48 -1.28
CA GLU A 10 -6.91 -5.96 -1.40
C GLU A 10 -7.86 -6.65 -0.41
N ILE A 11 -7.85 -7.99 -0.35
CA ILE A 11 -8.66 -8.78 0.60
C ILE A 11 -8.28 -8.47 2.06
N SER A 12 -6.99 -8.34 2.36
CA SER A 12 -6.49 -8.12 3.72
C SER A 12 -6.80 -6.70 4.22
N HIS A 13 -6.69 -5.69 3.34
CA HIS A 13 -7.03 -4.30 3.65
C HIS A 13 -8.53 -4.17 3.96
N ASP A 14 -9.39 -4.76 3.12
CA ASP A 14 -10.84 -4.73 3.34
C ASP A 14 -11.25 -5.44 4.64
N TYR A 15 -10.64 -6.59 4.96
CA TYR A 15 -10.88 -7.27 6.23
C TYR A 15 -10.45 -6.41 7.42
N ILE A 16 -9.25 -5.81 7.38
CA ILE A 16 -8.76 -4.93 8.45
C ILE A 16 -9.68 -3.72 8.62
N ARG A 17 -10.10 -3.06 7.53
CA ARG A 17 -11.08 -1.96 7.56
C ARG A 17 -12.37 -2.34 8.28
N GLN A 18 -12.89 -3.55 8.04
CA GLN A 18 -14.12 -4.04 8.70
C GLN A 18 -13.95 -4.30 10.20
N GLN A 19 -12.74 -4.66 10.66
CA GLN A 19 -12.46 -4.81 12.10
C GLN A 19 -12.29 -3.44 12.78
N ILE A 20 -11.48 -2.54 12.21
CA ILE A 20 -11.15 -1.25 12.84
C ILE A 20 -12.29 -0.21 12.79
N SER A 21 -13.26 -0.38 11.89
CA SER A 21 -14.44 0.49 11.78
C SER A 21 -15.52 0.23 12.84
N LYS A 22 -15.27 -0.72 13.76
CA LYS A 22 -16.06 -0.93 14.98
C LYS A 22 -15.24 -0.63 16.25
N PRO A 23 -14.63 0.56 16.39
CA PRO A 23 -13.95 0.89 17.63
C PRO A 23 -15.00 1.04 18.74
N GLU A 24 -14.73 0.52 19.94
CA GLU A 24 -15.63 0.64 21.11
C GLU A 24 -15.61 2.07 21.72
N GLY A 25 -15.53 3.11 20.87
CA GLY A 25 -15.43 4.52 21.26
C GLY A 25 -14.10 4.94 21.90
N VAL A 26 -13.15 4.02 22.08
CA VAL A 26 -11.94 4.23 22.90
C VAL A 26 -10.87 5.09 22.19
N CYS A 27 -10.72 4.97 20.87
CA CYS A 27 -9.75 5.74 20.11
C CYS A 27 -10.29 7.11 19.66
N LYS A 28 -9.37 8.06 19.43
CA LYS A 28 -9.68 9.31 18.72
C LYS A 28 -9.49 9.14 17.22
N GLU A 29 -8.34 8.58 16.83
CA GLU A 29 -7.88 8.49 15.45
C GLU A 29 -6.93 7.28 15.31
N ILE A 30 -6.95 6.60 14.17
CA ILE A 30 -6.05 5.48 13.83
C ILE A 30 -5.39 5.79 12.48
N ALA A 31 -4.07 5.82 12.43
CA ALA A 31 -3.32 5.84 11.17
C ALA A 31 -3.17 4.42 10.61
N ILE A 32 -3.42 4.26 9.32
CA ILE A 32 -3.42 2.98 8.58
C ILE A 32 -2.43 3.10 7.43
N LEU A 33 -1.36 2.32 7.46
CA LEU A 33 -0.41 2.19 6.35
C LEU A 33 -0.49 0.76 5.79
N GLY A 34 -1.15 0.60 4.64
CA GLY A 34 -1.29 -0.67 3.94
C GLY A 34 -0.35 -0.76 2.73
N GLY A 35 0.18 -1.95 2.47
CA GLY A 35 1.09 -2.17 1.35
C GLY A 35 1.57 -3.61 1.24
N ILE A 36 2.49 -3.84 0.31
CA ILE A 36 3.12 -5.15 0.07
C ILE A 36 4.56 -5.11 0.58
N MET A 37 4.90 -6.02 1.48
CA MET A 37 6.28 -6.31 1.84
C MET A 37 6.91 -7.23 0.78
N VAL A 38 8.10 -6.87 0.32
CA VAL A 38 8.89 -7.58 -0.69
C VAL A 38 10.19 -7.99 -0.04
N ASN A 39 10.26 -9.26 0.34
CA ASN A 39 11.43 -9.82 0.98
C ASN A 39 12.51 -10.08 -0.08
N LEU A 40 13.75 -9.68 0.18
CA LEU A 40 14.87 -9.82 -0.75
C LEU A 40 15.89 -10.87 -0.26
N PRO A 41 16.63 -11.52 -1.17
CA PRO A 41 17.59 -12.56 -0.77
C PRO A 41 18.90 -11.98 -0.21
N GLY A 42 19.46 -12.66 0.79
CA GLY A 42 20.77 -12.35 1.38
C GLY A 42 20.77 -11.09 2.23
N GLU A 43 21.85 -10.31 2.16
CA GLU A 43 22.03 -9.04 2.90
C GLU A 43 21.23 -7.86 2.31
N LEU A 44 20.33 -8.12 1.35
CA LEU A 44 19.49 -7.08 0.74
C LEU A 44 18.33 -6.74 1.67
N GLY A 45 18.34 -5.53 2.23
CA GLY A 45 17.25 -5.04 3.08
C GLY A 45 15.89 -5.06 2.37
N ASP A 46 14.92 -5.72 3.02
CA ASP A 46 13.52 -5.85 2.58
C ASP A 46 12.88 -4.51 2.23
N ARG A 47 11.91 -4.54 1.31
CA ARG A 47 11.25 -3.34 0.79
C ARG A 47 9.76 -3.38 1.06
N PHE A 48 9.19 -2.22 1.37
CA PHE A 48 7.75 -2.05 1.50
C PHE A 48 7.23 -1.16 0.37
N VAL A 49 6.20 -1.63 -0.32
CA VAL A 49 5.50 -0.88 -1.36
C VAL A 49 4.17 -0.41 -0.77
N PRO A 50 4.06 0.86 -0.32
CA PRO A 50 2.83 1.36 0.28
C PRO A 50 1.77 1.56 -0.83
N ILE A 51 0.54 1.13 -0.56
CA ILE A 51 -0.61 1.16 -1.48
C ILE A 51 -1.75 1.99 -0.91
N THR A 52 -1.95 1.98 0.40
CA THR A 52 -2.90 2.84 1.12
C THR A 52 -2.17 3.54 2.28
N PHE A 53 -2.44 4.83 2.47
CA PHE A 53 -2.03 5.56 3.66
C PHE A 53 -3.18 6.47 4.06
N GLU A 54 -3.80 6.17 5.20
CA GLU A 54 -5.09 6.73 5.60
C GLU A 54 -5.13 7.05 7.09
N ALA A 55 -5.96 8.01 7.49
CA ALA A 55 -6.38 8.22 8.88
C ALA A 55 -7.86 7.86 9.02
N LEU A 56 -8.21 7.10 10.05
CA LEU A 56 -9.58 6.82 10.47
C LEU A 56 -9.91 7.62 11.73
N ASP A 57 -10.87 8.54 11.64
CA ASP A 57 -11.50 9.14 12.81
C ASP A 57 -12.45 8.12 13.45
N CYS A 58 -12.13 7.67 14.65
CA CYS A 58 -12.89 6.64 15.37
C CYS A 58 -14.28 7.11 15.84
N ARG A 59 -14.52 8.43 15.90
CA ARG A 59 -15.80 9.01 16.35
C ARG A 59 -16.79 9.16 15.20
N THR A 60 -16.30 9.50 14.01
CA THR A 60 -17.13 9.72 12.82
C THR A 60 -17.11 8.55 11.84
N GLY A 61 -16.19 7.59 12.01
CA GLY A 61 -15.94 6.51 11.05
C GLY A 61 -15.32 6.99 9.74
N ARG A 62 -14.90 8.27 9.66
CA ARG A 62 -14.42 8.89 8.42
C ARG A 62 -12.98 8.47 8.13
N HIS A 63 -12.74 7.97 6.93
CA HIS A 63 -11.41 7.77 6.39
C HIS A 63 -10.94 9.02 5.62
N GLU A 64 -9.69 9.44 5.86
CA GLU A 64 -8.99 10.50 5.16
C GLU A 64 -7.73 9.94 4.49
N ASN A 65 -7.50 10.26 3.22
CA ASN A 65 -6.35 9.75 2.47
C ASN A 65 -5.11 10.66 2.64
N LEU A 66 -4.10 10.13 3.33
CA LEU A 66 -2.87 10.85 3.67
C LEU A 66 -1.83 10.87 2.55
N PHE A 67 -1.99 10.09 1.46
CA PHE A 67 -1.14 10.29 0.29
C PHE A 67 -1.39 11.64 -0.37
N ALA A 68 -2.65 12.04 -0.49
CA ALA A 68 -3.03 13.31 -1.12
C ALA A 68 -2.44 14.52 -0.38
N SER A 69 -2.39 14.48 0.96
CA SER A 69 -1.78 15.55 1.77
C SER A 69 -0.25 15.57 1.70
N LEU A 70 0.40 14.45 1.39
CA LEU A 70 1.84 14.38 1.09
C LEU A 70 2.21 14.81 -0.34
N GLY A 71 1.25 15.24 -1.15
CA GLY A 71 1.48 15.52 -2.58
C GLY A 71 1.75 14.27 -3.42
N LEU A 72 1.52 13.09 -2.84
CA LEU A 72 1.66 11.80 -3.49
C LEU A 72 0.31 11.43 -4.12
N GLY A 73 0.22 11.47 -5.45
CA GLY A 73 -1.01 11.07 -6.14
C GLY A 73 -1.39 9.64 -5.79
N GLN A 74 -2.68 9.35 -5.57
CA GLN A 74 -3.12 7.97 -5.34
C GLN A 74 -2.63 7.05 -6.47
N ALA A 75 -2.20 5.85 -6.11
CA ALA A 75 -2.04 4.78 -7.09
C ALA A 75 -3.41 4.59 -7.74
N ALA A 76 -3.50 4.81 -9.06
CA ALA A 76 -4.79 4.85 -9.75
C ALA A 76 -5.59 3.57 -9.46
N PRO A 77 -6.92 3.66 -9.25
CA PRO A 77 -7.76 2.48 -9.01
C PRO A 77 -7.85 1.63 -10.28
N HIS A 78 -6.87 0.74 -10.47
CA HIS A 78 -6.83 -0.19 -11.59
C HIS A 78 -7.87 -1.29 -11.38
N ARG A 79 -8.60 -1.64 -12.45
CA ARG A 79 -9.59 -2.72 -12.41
C ARG A 79 -8.92 -4.08 -12.18
N PHE A 80 -9.58 -4.90 -11.35
CA PHE A 80 -9.21 -6.28 -11.08
C PHE A 80 -9.06 -7.08 -12.39
N GLY A 81 -8.00 -7.88 -12.49
CA GLY A 81 -7.70 -8.68 -13.67
C GLY A 81 -7.15 -7.92 -14.89
N SER A 82 -6.91 -6.61 -14.82
CA SER A 82 -6.27 -5.90 -15.93
C SER A 82 -4.79 -6.29 -16.09
N SER A 83 -4.35 -6.45 -17.34
CA SER A 83 -2.96 -6.71 -17.72
C SER A 83 -2.08 -5.45 -17.64
N GLU A 84 -2.61 -4.33 -17.15
CA GLU A 84 -1.94 -3.04 -17.16
C GLU A 84 -0.72 -3.04 -16.25
N LEU A 85 0.39 -2.54 -16.78
CA LEU A 85 1.57 -2.22 -15.99
C LEU A 85 1.22 -1.06 -15.02
N ARG A 86 0.68 -1.38 -13.82
CA ARG A 86 0.53 -0.42 -12.71
C ARG A 86 1.91 0.27 -12.52
N ARG A 87 2.01 1.56 -12.92
CA ARG A 87 3.26 2.34 -13.00
C ARG A 87 3.92 2.47 -11.62
N PRO A 88 5.27 2.55 -11.52
CA PRO A 88 5.91 2.75 -10.23
C PRO A 88 5.44 4.06 -9.59
N PHE A 89 5.15 4.01 -8.30
CA PHE A 89 4.85 5.19 -7.50
C PHE A 89 6.06 6.15 -7.38
N PHE A 90 7.26 5.60 -7.64
CA PHE A 90 8.53 6.31 -7.69
C PHE A 90 9.35 5.82 -8.90
N GLU A 91 9.56 6.68 -9.90
CA GLU A 91 10.72 6.61 -10.80
C GLU A 91 11.59 7.83 -10.50
N PRO A 92 12.91 7.66 -10.27
CA PRO A 92 13.78 6.80 -11.08
C PRO A 92 14.67 5.81 -10.28
N HIS A 93 14.15 5.09 -9.28
CA HIS A 93 14.91 4.00 -8.62
C HIS A 93 14.72 2.60 -9.23
N ALA A 94 13.76 2.39 -10.13
CA ALA A 94 13.67 1.16 -10.93
C ALA A 94 14.96 0.91 -11.74
N ALA A 95 15.65 1.99 -12.16
CA ALA A 95 16.95 1.94 -12.82
C ALA A 95 18.08 1.35 -11.95
N ALA A 96 17.94 1.33 -10.61
CA ALA A 96 18.92 0.70 -9.73
C ALA A 96 18.81 -0.83 -9.75
N ILE A 97 17.61 -1.38 -9.96
CA ILE A 97 17.40 -2.83 -10.12
C ILE A 97 17.96 -3.31 -11.47
N ALA A 98 17.80 -2.50 -12.52
CA ALA A 98 18.33 -2.78 -13.85
C ALA A 98 19.86 -2.58 -14.01
N ARG A 99 20.57 -2.17 -12.94
CA ARG A 99 22.01 -1.88 -12.94
C ARG A 99 22.81 -2.77 -11.97
N ALA A 100 22.30 -3.96 -11.64
CA ALA A 100 23.13 -4.99 -11.02
C ALA A 100 24.23 -5.43 -12.02
N PRO A 101 25.53 -5.30 -11.69
CA PRO A 101 26.61 -5.72 -12.60
C PRO A 101 26.76 -7.24 -12.57
N GLY A 102 26.28 -7.94 -13.60
CA GLY A 102 26.40 -9.40 -13.70
C GLY A 102 25.31 -10.13 -14.49
N ALA A 103 24.78 -9.51 -15.55
CA ALA A 103 23.92 -10.16 -16.56
C ALA A 103 24.56 -10.01 -17.95
#